data_AF-A0A931N7Q7-F1
#
_entry.id   AF-A0A931N7Q7-F1
#
_cell.length_a   1.000
_cell.length_b   1.000
_cell.length_c   1.000
_cell.angle_alpha   90.00
_cell.angle_beta   90.00
_cell.angle_gamma   90.00
#
_symmetry.space_group_name_H-M   'P 1'
#
loop_
_entity.id
_entity.type
_entity.pdbx_description
1 polymer ?
#
loop_
_entity_poly.entity_id
_entity_poly.type
_entity_poly.pdbx_seq_one_letter_code
_entity_poly.pdbx_strand_id
1 'polypeptide(L)'
;MRDALLDATARLVAEHGISSVTMTQVAEATGIGRATLYKYFPDVESIVHAWHERRIGGHLHQLRAVAGGDGDITRRLSKVLSTYAMIDFSHHGGDLAPVLHQGGHAVHAQRHLLELVRELMVEGVDAGIVRG
;
A
#
# COMPACT_ATOMS: atom_id res chain seq x y z
N MET A 1 -18.30 -3.12 -0.26
CA MET A 1 -18.33 -4.59 -0.44
C MET A 1 -16.96 -5.13 -0.85
N ARG A 2 -16.38 -4.71 -1.98
CA ARG A 2 -15.04 -5.15 -2.42
C ARG A 2 -13.94 -4.85 -1.39
N ASP A 3 -13.95 -3.65 -0.81
CA ASP A 3 -12.95 -3.27 0.19
C ASP A 3 -13.00 -4.12 1.46
N ALA A 4 -14.20 -4.32 2.02
CA ALA A 4 -14.39 -5.16 3.18
C ALA A 4 -13.95 -6.63 2.93
N LEU A 5 -14.17 -7.16 1.72
CA LEU A 5 -13.65 -8.47 1.30
C LEU A 5 -12.13 -8.50 1.33
N LEU A 6 -11.47 -7.51 0.73
CA LEU A 6 -10.01 -7.43 0.69
C LEU A 6 -9.43 -7.34 2.11
N ASP A 7 -10.01 -6.49 2.96
CA ASP A 7 -9.56 -6.29 4.35
C ASP A 7 -9.79 -7.53 5.22
N ALA A 8 -10.95 -8.18 5.11
CA ALA A 8 -11.24 -9.41 5.85
C ALA A 8 -10.31 -10.55 5.45
N THR A 9 -10.04 -10.70 4.14
CA THR A 9 -9.12 -11.72 3.64
C THR A 9 -7.70 -11.48 4.13
N ALA A 10 -7.21 -10.23 4.06
CA ALA A 10 -5.87 -9.90 4.54
C ALA A 10 -5.70 -10.19 6.04
N ARG A 11 -6.75 -9.95 6.86
CA ARG A 11 -6.74 -10.30 8.29
C ARG A 11 -6.66 -11.81 8.52
N LEU A 12 -7.51 -12.60 7.85
CA LEU A 12 -7.48 -14.06 7.92
C LEU A 12 -6.09 -14.61 7.56
N VAL A 13 -5.49 -14.07 6.50
CA VAL A 13 -4.16 -14.48 6.02
C VAL A 13 -3.07 -14.05 7.00
N ALA A 14 -3.17 -12.86 7.61
CA ALA A 14 -2.24 -12.43 8.65
C ALA A 14 -2.33 -13.27 9.93
N GLU A 15 -3.52 -13.76 10.28
CA GLU A 15 -3.75 -14.56 11.49
C GLU A 15 -3.36 -16.04 11.33
N HIS A 16 -3.56 -16.61 10.13
CA HIS A 16 -3.43 -18.05 9.90
C HIS A 16 -2.32 -18.44 8.92
N GLY A 17 -1.74 -17.47 8.22
CA GLY A 17 -0.82 -17.68 7.11
C GLY A 17 -1.55 -18.02 5.80
N ILE A 18 -0.98 -17.58 4.67
CA ILE A 18 -1.62 -17.69 3.35
C ILE A 18 -1.93 -19.13 2.94
N SER A 19 -1.04 -20.07 3.25
CA SER A 19 -1.19 -21.48 2.90
C SER A 19 -2.31 -22.18 3.69
N SER A 20 -2.76 -21.58 4.80
CA SER A 20 -3.79 -22.13 5.68
C SER A 20 -5.19 -21.58 5.38
N VAL A 21 -5.29 -20.51 4.59
CA VAL A 21 -6.57 -19.85 4.27
C VAL A 21 -7.10 -20.36 2.94
N THR A 22 -8.38 -20.74 2.93
CA THR A 22 -9.07 -21.25 1.74
C THR A 22 -10.14 -20.27 1.24
N MET A 23 -10.49 -20.37 -0.05
CA MET A 23 -11.60 -19.60 -0.64
C MET A 23 -12.94 -19.82 0.08
N THR A 24 -13.15 -20.99 0.66
CA THR A 24 -14.36 -21.30 1.46
C THR A 24 -14.37 -20.49 2.76
N GLN A 25 -13.27 -20.47 3.50
CA GLN A 25 -13.16 -19.67 4.73
C GLN A 25 -13.32 -18.17 4.46
N VAL A 26 -12.78 -17.68 3.34
CA VAL A 26 -12.98 -16.29 2.92
C VAL A 26 -14.45 -16.00 2.62
N ALA A 27 -15.13 -16.89 1.89
CA ALA A 27 -16.56 -16.74 1.60
C ALA A 27 -17.41 -16.72 2.89
N GLU A 28 -17.12 -17.60 3.85
CA GLU A 28 -17.79 -17.66 5.15
C GLU A 28 -17.58 -16.38 5.97
N ALA A 29 -16.32 -15.92 6.08
CA ALA A 29 -15.97 -14.73 6.86
C ALA A 29 -16.52 -13.43 6.26
N THR A 30 -16.73 -13.38 4.95
CA THR A 30 -17.17 -12.17 4.23
C THR A 30 -18.66 -12.15 3.92
N GLY A 31 -19.34 -13.29 4.07
CA GLY A 31 -20.73 -13.47 3.66
C GLY A 31 -20.94 -13.43 2.14
N ILE A 32 -19.87 -13.45 1.34
CA ILE A 32 -19.95 -13.43 -0.12
C ILE A 32 -20.02 -14.87 -0.63
N GLY A 33 -21.01 -15.17 -1.47
CA GLY A 33 -21.14 -16.50 -2.07
C GLY A 33 -19.90 -16.92 -2.87
N ARG A 34 -19.48 -18.18 -2.73
CA ARG A 34 -18.27 -18.73 -3.37
C ARG A 34 -18.21 -18.50 -4.89
N ALA A 35 -19.34 -18.68 -5.60
CA ALA A 35 -19.41 -18.45 -7.04
C ALA A 35 -19.08 -17.00 -7.41
N THR A 36 -19.53 -16.04 -6.60
CA THR A 36 -19.20 -14.62 -6.76
C THR A 36 -17.72 -14.38 -6.46
N LEU A 37 -17.15 -15.01 -5.42
CA LEU A 37 -15.72 -14.90 -5.10
C LEU A 37 -14.84 -15.36 -6.27
N TYR A 38 -15.08 -16.58 -6.76
CA TYR A 38 -14.33 -17.19 -7.88
C TYR A 38 -14.48 -16.42 -9.19
N LYS A 39 -15.58 -15.68 -9.37
CA LYS A 39 -15.75 -14.80 -10.54
C LYS A 39 -14.74 -13.64 -10.54
N TYR A 40 -14.36 -13.12 -9.37
CA TYR A 40 -13.46 -11.97 -9.26
C TYR A 40 -12.02 -12.37 -8.99
N PHE A 41 -11.82 -13.47 -8.26
CA PHE A 41 -10.52 -13.89 -7.75
C PHE A 41 -10.38 -15.41 -7.88
N PRO A 42 -9.40 -15.90 -8.65
CA PRO A 42 -9.21 -17.35 -8.81
C PRO A 42 -8.77 -18.05 -7.51
N ASP A 43 -8.08 -17.35 -6.62
CA ASP A 43 -7.49 -17.89 -5.40
C ASP A 43 -7.30 -16.80 -4.32
N VAL A 44 -6.90 -17.21 -3.11
CA VAL A 44 -6.68 -16.30 -1.98
C VAL A 44 -5.51 -15.34 -2.24
N GLU A 45 -4.48 -15.80 -2.94
CA GLU A 45 -3.30 -15.00 -3.27
C GLU A 45 -3.66 -13.80 -4.15
N SER A 46 -4.52 -13.98 -5.14
CA SER A 46 -5.04 -12.90 -5.99
C SER A 46 -5.85 -11.86 -5.20
N ILE A 47 -6.55 -12.27 -4.14
CA ILE A 47 -7.26 -11.34 -3.23
C ILE A 47 -6.25 -10.53 -2.42
N VAL A 48 -5.23 -11.20 -1.88
CA VAL A 48 -4.17 -10.56 -1.09
C VAL A 48 -3.34 -9.58 -1.94
N HIS A 49 -3.05 -9.92 -3.19
CA HIS A 49 -2.43 -8.99 -4.15
C HIS A 49 -3.30 -7.76 -4.40
N ALA A 50 -4.59 -7.95 -4.69
CA ALA A 50 -5.51 -6.83 -4.91
C ALA A 50 -5.68 -5.94 -3.66
N TRP A 51 -5.65 -6.55 -2.46
CA TRP A 51 -5.62 -5.82 -1.21
C TRP A 51 -4.36 -4.95 -1.10
N HIS A 52 -3.19 -5.53 -1.39
CA HIS A 52 -1.91 -4.85 -1.29
C HIS A 52 -1.75 -3.72 -2.32
N GLU A 53 -2.16 -3.95 -3.57
CA GLU A 53 -2.14 -2.94 -4.62
C GLU A 53 -2.99 -1.71 -4.23
N ARG A 54 -4.20 -1.95 -3.72
CA ARG A 54 -5.05 -0.88 -3.18
C ARG A 54 -4.38 -0.14 -2.03
N ARG A 55 -3.72 -0.85 -1.11
CA ARG A 55 -2.99 -0.24 0.02
C ARG A 55 -1.86 0.66 -0.46
N ILE A 56 -1.03 0.18 -1.40
CA ILE A 56 0.03 0.98 -2.03
C ILE A 56 -0.54 2.22 -2.70
N GLY A 57 -1.63 2.08 -3.47
CA GLY A 57 -2.27 3.23 -4.12
C GLY A 57 -2.72 4.30 -3.10
N GLY A 58 -3.30 3.87 -1.97
CA GLY A 58 -3.67 4.77 -0.88
C GLY A 58 -2.46 5.47 -0.25
N HIS A 59 -1.37 4.75 -0.02
CA HIS A 59 -0.11 5.31 0.49
C HIS A 59 0.48 6.36 -0.44
N LEU A 60 0.54 6.08 -1.74
CA LEU A 60 1.01 7.04 -2.74
C LEU A 60 0.12 8.27 -2.81
N HIS A 61 -1.20 8.10 -2.73
CA HIS A 61 -2.14 9.22 -2.69
C HIS A 61 -1.90 10.12 -1.47
N GLN A 62 -1.71 9.52 -0.28
CA GLN A 62 -1.40 10.26 0.94
C GLN A 62 -0.08 11.02 0.84
N LEU A 63 0.98 10.38 0.32
CA LEU A 63 2.28 11.03 0.13
C LEU A 63 2.20 12.21 -0.85
N ARG A 64 1.46 12.05 -1.96
CA ARG A 64 1.22 13.13 -2.93
C ARG A 64 0.43 14.29 -2.32
N ALA A 65 -0.60 14.00 -1.53
CA ALA A 65 -1.39 15.04 -0.86
C ALA A 65 -0.53 15.85 0.14
N VAL A 66 0.36 15.18 0.86
CA VAL A 66 1.31 15.84 1.78
C VAL A 66 2.34 16.68 1.02
N ALA A 67 2.87 16.15 -0.09
CA ALA A 67 3.82 16.87 -0.93
C ALA A 67 3.20 18.06 -1.63
N GLY A 68 1.92 18.03 -2.00
CA GLY A 68 1.21 19.16 -2.63
C GLY A 68 0.53 20.12 -1.66
N GLY A 69 0.65 19.88 -0.34
CA GLY A 69 0.01 20.70 0.68
C GLY A 69 0.77 21.99 1.03
N ASP A 70 0.14 22.83 1.85
CA ASP A 70 0.70 24.13 2.22
C ASP A 70 1.95 24.03 3.10
N GLY A 71 2.85 25.00 2.91
CA GLY A 71 4.07 25.22 3.69
C GLY A 71 5.31 25.36 2.82
N ASP A 72 6.42 25.74 3.44
CA ASP A 72 7.72 25.71 2.78
C ASP A 72 8.16 24.27 2.43
N ILE A 73 9.14 24.19 1.55
CA ILE A 73 9.62 22.93 0.97
C ILE A 73 10.22 22.02 2.05
N THR A 74 10.93 22.58 3.03
CA THR A 74 11.49 21.82 4.17
C THR A 74 10.39 21.15 4.98
N ARG A 75 9.29 21.87 5.26
CA ARG A 75 8.12 21.35 5.98
C ARG A 75 7.40 20.29 5.18
N ARG A 76 7.20 20.50 3.87
CA ARG A 76 6.59 19.51 2.96
C ARG A 76 7.43 18.23 2.91
N LEU A 77 8.74 18.35 2.73
CA LEU A 77 9.67 17.21 2.72
C LEU A 77 9.67 16.44 4.04
N SER A 78 9.74 17.15 5.18
CA SER A 78 9.68 16.52 6.51
C SER A 78 8.38 15.75 6.72
N LYS A 79 7.22 16.29 6.29
CA LYS A 79 5.94 15.60 6.37
C LYS A 79 5.88 14.36 5.46
N VAL A 80 6.45 14.43 4.25
CA VAL A 80 6.53 13.27 3.33
C VAL A 80 7.34 12.15 3.98
N LEU A 81 8.54 12.47 4.50
CA LEU A 81 9.43 11.49 5.12
C LEU A 81 8.82 10.86 6.38
N SER A 82 8.17 11.65 7.23
CA SER A 82 7.49 11.12 8.43
C SER A 82 6.28 10.27 8.07
N THR A 83 5.50 10.67 7.07
CA THR A 83 4.38 9.87 6.56
C THR A 83 4.87 8.53 5.99
N TYR A 84 5.97 8.55 5.23
CA TYR A 84 6.59 7.33 4.72
C TYR A 84 7.08 6.41 5.86
N ALA A 85 7.77 6.96 6.87
CA ALA A 85 8.23 6.19 8.02
C ALA A 85 7.07 5.54 8.80
N MET A 86 5.94 6.24 8.97
CA MET A 86 4.74 5.68 9.60
C MET A 86 4.13 4.53 8.79
N ILE A 87 4.10 4.66 7.47
CA ILE A 87 3.61 3.62 6.56
C ILE A 87 4.49 2.38 6.66
N ASP A 88 5.81 2.53 6.55
CA ASP A 88 6.78 1.44 6.62
C ASP A 88 6.76 0.70 7.98
N PHE A 89 6.69 1.46 9.08
CA PHE A 89 6.60 0.89 10.42
C PHE A 89 5.31 0.08 10.63
N SER A 90 4.20 0.50 10.02
CA SER A 90 2.92 -0.21 10.11
C SER A 90 2.90 -1.52 9.31
N HIS A 91 3.75 -1.67 8.30
CA HIS A 91 3.82 -2.88 7.46
C HIS A 91 4.61 -4.03 8.10
N HIS A 92 5.58 -3.74 8.96
CA HIS A 92 6.42 -4.76 9.60
C HIS A 92 5.67 -5.64 10.63
N GLY A 93 4.42 -5.33 10.98
CA GLY A 93 3.64 -6.05 11.98
C GLY A 93 2.86 -7.28 11.47
N GLY A 94 2.81 -7.54 10.17
CA GLY A 94 2.05 -8.65 9.60
C GLY A 94 2.74 -9.20 8.35
N ASP A 95 3.50 -10.28 8.49
CA ASP A 95 4.44 -10.75 7.47
C ASP A 95 3.74 -11.44 6.28
N LEU A 96 3.15 -10.62 5.40
CA LEU A 96 2.71 -11.00 4.05
C LEU A 96 3.76 -10.65 2.99
N ALA A 97 4.90 -10.09 3.41
CA ALA A 97 5.94 -9.58 2.53
C ALA A 97 6.45 -10.62 1.52
N PRO A 98 6.73 -11.89 1.88
CA PRO A 98 7.24 -12.90 0.93
C PRO A 98 6.32 -13.13 -0.28
N VAL A 99 5.00 -13.10 -0.06
CA VAL A 99 3.99 -13.27 -1.12
C VAL A 99 3.91 -12.02 -2.00
N LEU A 100 3.98 -10.84 -1.36
CA LEU A 100 3.70 -9.57 -2.01
C LEU A 100 4.89 -9.03 -2.84
N HIS A 101 6.11 -9.49 -2.56
CA HIS A 101 7.31 -9.08 -3.31
C HIS A 101 7.38 -9.61 -4.75
N GLN A 102 6.63 -10.66 -5.10
CA GLN A 102 6.64 -11.24 -6.45
C GLN A 102 5.92 -10.36 -7.50
N GLY A 103 5.02 -9.45 -7.08
CA GLY A 103 4.15 -8.69 -7.98
C GLY A 103 4.70 -7.35 -8.51
N GLY A 104 5.95 -6.98 -8.22
CA GLY A 104 6.55 -5.71 -8.68
C GLY A 104 5.93 -4.42 -8.09
N HIS A 105 4.85 -4.51 -7.33
CA HIS A 105 4.15 -3.36 -6.74
C HIS A 105 5.02 -2.57 -5.75
N ALA A 106 5.83 -3.25 -4.94
CA ALA A 106 6.77 -2.60 -4.02
C ALA A 106 7.82 -1.76 -4.77
N VAL A 107 8.34 -2.27 -5.89
CA VAL A 107 9.28 -1.55 -6.77
C VAL A 107 8.61 -0.31 -7.38
N HIS A 108 7.34 -0.43 -7.77
CA HIS A 108 6.57 0.70 -8.30
C HIS A 108 6.35 1.78 -7.22
N ALA A 109 5.95 1.39 -6.01
CA ALA A 109 5.76 2.30 -4.89
C ALA A 109 7.05 3.07 -4.52
N GLN A 110 8.18 2.36 -4.46
CA GLN A 110 9.48 2.95 -4.18
C GLN A 110 9.89 3.96 -5.27
N ARG A 111 9.65 3.65 -6.55
CA ARG A 111 9.92 4.57 -7.66
C ARG A 111 9.13 5.87 -7.52
N HIS A 112 7.83 5.78 -7.25
CA HIS A 112 6.98 6.96 -7.06
C HIS A 112 7.42 7.84 -5.90
N LEU A 113 7.88 7.24 -4.79
CA LEU A 113 8.44 8.01 -3.67
C LEU A 113 9.70 8.78 -4.10
N LEU A 114 10.61 8.11 -4.81
CA LEU A 114 11.84 8.74 -5.29
C LEU A 114 11.57 9.88 -6.28
N GLU A 115 10.57 9.72 -7.15
CA GLU A 115 10.12 10.77 -8.06
C GLU A 115 9.53 11.96 -7.29
N LEU A 116 8.66 11.71 -6.31
CA LEU A 116 8.06 12.74 -5.46
C LEU A 116 9.12 13.54 -4.68
N VAL A 117 10.09 12.86 -4.07
CA VAL A 117 11.19 13.50 -3.35
C VAL A 117 12.06 14.30 -4.31
N ARG A 118 12.35 13.76 -5.50
CA ARG A 118 13.09 14.49 -6.55
C ARG A 118 12.38 15.77 -6.95
N GLU A 119 11.08 15.73 -7.19
CA GLU A 119 10.27 16.90 -7.56
C GLU A 119 10.34 17.99 -6.49
N LEU A 120 10.16 17.62 -5.21
CA LEU A 120 10.29 18.57 -4.10
C LEU A 120 11.70 19.16 -3.97
N MET A 121 12.74 18.37 -4.24
CA MET A 121 14.13 18.84 -4.19
C MET A 121 14.45 19.81 -5.33
N VAL A 122 13.95 19.54 -6.54
CA VAL A 122 14.08 20.47 -7.68
C VAL A 122 13.40 21.80 -7.36
N GLU A 123 12.17 21.77 -6.84
CA GLU A 123 11.47 22.96 -6.36
C GLU A 123 12.31 23.72 -5.29
N GLY A 124 12.98 22.96 -4.41
CA GLY A 124 13.83 23.51 -3.34
C GLY A 124 15.09 24.19 -3.83
N VAL A 125 15.70 23.67 -4.89
CA VAL A 125 16.85 24.28 -5.56
C VAL A 125 16.43 25.54 -6.31
N ASP A 126 15.33 25.49 -7.06
CA ASP A 126 14.79 26.65 -7.79
C ASP A 126 14.39 27.80 -6.84
N ALA A 127 13.89 27.46 -5.65
CA ALA A 127 13.59 28.42 -4.59
C ALA A 127 14.83 28.93 -3.81
N GLY A 128 16.04 28.41 -4.09
CA GLY A 128 17.28 28.78 -3.41
C GLY A 128 17.39 28.30 -1.94
N ILE A 129 16.53 27.36 -1.53
CA ILE A 129 16.46 26.84 -0.16
C ILE A 129 17.43 25.65 0.03
N VAL A 130 17.71 24.91 -1.05
CA VAL A 130 18.62 23.75 -1.06
C VAL A 130 19.86 24.09 -1.88
N ARG A 131 21.06 23.85 -1.34
CA ARG A 131 22.32 23.97 -2.12
C ARG A 131 22.45 22.77 -3.05
N GLY A 132 22.52 23.03 -4.36
CA GLY A 132 22.84 22.04 -5.39
C GLY A 132 24.30 21.61 -5.37
#